data_AF-A0A816SL46-F1
#
_entry.id   AF-A0A816SL46-F1
#
_cell.length_a   1.000
_cell.length_b   1.000
_cell.length_c   1.000
_cell.angle_alpha   90.00
_cell.angle_beta   90.00
_cell.angle_gamma   90.00
#
_symmetry.space_group_name_H-M   'P 1'
#
loop_
_entity.id
_entity.type
_entity.pdbx_description
1 polymer ?
#
loop_
_entity_poly.entity_id
_entity_poly.type
_entity_poly.pdbx_seq_one_letter_code
_entity_poly.pdbx_strand_id
1 'polypeptide(L)'
;MNEIKATDYDNIEPIVAQVFLLSKIKQITNHLKAKYPLDDYFIAIPNIIIAEKDAVYCLSVTGVQAHHDEFKLVLKRIQTLSNVTQSAKVFYQNVLNRIVTSITQIMVKKVPFSHDWQSYTRIFQQLVENKIQDLIKVFDEYITRESKELTDHCITDVHFKSWAQLRILTNRYLQKNAFTSELEALKHIAFEEFIKQKISSQQLKFEKKPSKKSLEILNEFINKIKKEFKQNKQYTGCDLQQFKQILKLLQRTMLYYRCFLLQLPLYESAKELLDKIEKNNVVTVATSTGSGKL
;
A
#
# COMPACT_ATOMS: atom_id res chain seq x y z
N MET A 1 1.11 -55.44 21.48
CA MET A 1 2.05 -54.50 22.14
C MET A 1 2.18 -53.29 21.24
N ASN A 2 1.86 -52.09 21.73
CA ASN A 2 2.09 -50.86 20.97
C ASN A 2 3.59 -50.56 21.03
N GLU A 3 4.30 -50.79 19.92
CA GLU A 3 5.73 -50.52 19.82
C GLU A 3 5.96 -49.00 19.85
N ILE A 4 6.87 -48.54 20.71
CA ILE A 4 7.30 -47.14 20.76
C ILE A 4 8.40 -46.96 19.72
N LYS A 5 8.21 -45.99 18.82
CA LYS A 5 9.18 -45.66 17.76
C LYS A 5 9.50 -44.18 17.77
N ALA A 6 10.71 -43.86 17.36
CA ALA A 6 11.08 -42.53 16.92
C ALA A 6 10.95 -42.47 15.39
N THR A 7 10.35 -41.41 14.86
CA THR A 7 10.24 -41.19 13.42
C THR A 7 10.58 -39.75 13.10
N ASP A 8 11.46 -39.59 12.11
CA ASP A 8 11.86 -38.29 11.59
C ASP A 8 10.92 -37.87 10.45
N TYR A 9 10.50 -36.62 10.50
CA TYR A 9 9.71 -35.95 9.48
C TYR A 9 10.58 -34.82 8.90
N ASP A 10 11.26 -35.14 7.80
CA ASP A 10 12.20 -34.26 7.13
C ASP A 10 11.50 -33.27 6.17
N ASN A 11 12.31 -32.35 5.62
CA ASN A 11 11.90 -31.37 4.60
C ASN A 11 10.76 -30.44 5.04
N ILE A 12 10.73 -30.07 6.32
CA ILE A 12 9.80 -29.07 6.81
C ILE A 12 10.29 -27.69 6.39
N GLU A 13 9.46 -27.00 5.60
CA GLU A 13 9.77 -25.65 5.16
C GLU A 13 10.06 -24.71 6.34
N PRO A 14 11.07 -23.83 6.24
CA PRO A 14 11.44 -22.92 7.31
C PRO A 14 10.27 -22.09 7.84
N ILE A 15 9.38 -21.62 6.96
CA ILE A 15 8.21 -20.83 7.36
C ILE A 15 7.25 -21.64 8.23
N VAL A 16 7.03 -22.93 7.93
CA VAL A 16 6.16 -23.82 8.71
C VAL A 16 6.78 -24.06 10.09
N ALA A 17 8.09 -24.34 10.13
CA ALA A 17 8.81 -24.58 11.37
C ALA A 17 8.85 -23.34 12.27
N GLN A 18 9.34 -22.21 11.74
CA GLN A 18 9.64 -21.00 12.51
C GLN A 18 8.38 -20.26 12.95
N VAL A 19 7.38 -20.15 12.08
CA VAL A 19 6.18 -19.37 12.37
C VAL A 19 5.14 -20.17 13.14
N PHE A 20 4.94 -21.44 12.77
CA PHE A 20 3.80 -22.23 13.24
C PHE A 20 4.18 -23.33 14.25
N LEU A 21 5.32 -24.00 14.10
CA LEU A 21 5.63 -25.20 14.90
C LEU A 21 6.47 -24.94 16.15
N LEU A 22 7.57 -24.17 16.08
CA LEU A 22 8.51 -24.00 17.20
C LEU A 22 7.83 -23.53 18.49
N SER A 23 6.94 -22.54 18.40
CA SER A 23 6.21 -22.03 19.58
C SER A 23 5.07 -22.94 20.05
N LYS A 24 4.77 -24.03 19.34
CA LYS A 24 3.60 -24.88 19.57
C LYS A 24 3.93 -26.34 19.88
N ILE A 25 5.21 -26.73 19.89
CA ILE A 25 5.67 -28.09 20.22
C ILE A 25 5.00 -28.62 21.49
N LYS A 26 5.09 -27.88 22.60
CA LYS A 26 4.52 -28.29 23.89
C LYS A 26 3.01 -28.57 23.80
N GLN A 27 2.30 -27.74 23.05
CA GLN A 27 0.86 -27.86 22.88
C GLN A 27 0.48 -29.05 21.99
N ILE A 28 1.24 -29.29 20.91
CA ILE A 28 1.08 -30.48 20.08
C ILE A 28 1.32 -31.73 20.93
N THR A 29 2.41 -31.76 21.69
CA THR A 29 2.73 -32.88 22.59
C THR A 29 1.61 -33.12 23.61
N ASN A 30 1.09 -32.07 24.24
CA ASN A 30 -0.03 -32.18 25.19
C ASN A 30 -1.31 -32.69 24.52
N HIS A 31 -1.60 -32.25 23.29
CA HIS A 31 -2.74 -32.74 22.51
C HIS A 31 -2.62 -34.24 22.22
N LEU A 32 -1.44 -34.70 21.79
CA LEU A 32 -1.18 -36.12 21.55
C LEU A 32 -1.33 -36.94 22.83
N LYS A 33 -0.78 -36.48 23.96
CA LYS A 33 -0.92 -37.09 25.29
C LYS A 33 -2.37 -37.24 25.71
N ALA A 34 -3.15 -36.18 25.53
CA ALA A 34 -4.56 -36.17 25.95
C ALA A 34 -5.43 -37.09 25.08
N LYS A 35 -5.14 -37.16 23.78
CA LYS A 35 -5.94 -37.95 22.83
C LYS A 35 -5.63 -39.44 22.87
N TYR A 36 -4.37 -39.81 23.14
CA TYR A 36 -3.92 -41.19 23.24
C TYR A 36 -3.05 -41.36 24.49
N PRO A 37 -3.67 -41.51 25.68
CA PRO A 37 -2.92 -41.69 26.91
C PRO A 37 -2.12 -43.00 26.89
N LEU A 38 -0.93 -42.96 27.48
CA LEU A 38 -0.12 -44.13 27.78
C LEU A 38 -0.07 -44.32 29.30
N ASP A 39 0.27 -45.53 29.74
CA ASP A 39 0.48 -45.82 31.15
C ASP A 39 1.52 -44.89 31.78
N ASP A 40 1.38 -44.62 33.08
CA ASP A 40 2.22 -43.69 33.85
C ASP A 40 3.72 -44.04 33.82
N TYR A 41 4.10 -45.24 33.37
CA TYR A 41 5.50 -45.62 33.16
C TYR A 41 6.16 -44.84 32.00
N PHE A 42 5.39 -44.32 31.04
CA PHE A 42 5.88 -43.63 29.84
C PHE A 42 5.73 -42.09 29.92
N ILE A 43 6.09 -41.49 31.06
CA ILE A 43 5.91 -40.06 31.40
C ILE A 43 6.44 -39.10 30.30
N ALA A 44 7.54 -39.47 29.65
CA ALA A 44 8.21 -38.66 28.64
C ALA A 44 7.64 -38.80 27.21
N ILE A 45 6.64 -39.66 26.99
CA ILE A 45 6.11 -40.01 25.66
C ILE A 45 4.65 -39.53 25.52
N PRO A 46 4.23 -39.01 24.35
CA PRO A 46 5.05 -38.66 23.20
C PRO A 46 5.99 -37.48 23.48
N ASN A 47 7.07 -37.44 22.72
CA ASN A 47 8.03 -36.33 22.70
C ASN A 47 8.24 -35.86 21.25
N ILE A 48 8.49 -34.57 21.07
CA ILE A 48 8.75 -33.95 19.78
C ILE A 48 10.01 -33.10 19.90
N ILE A 49 11.00 -33.38 19.06
CA ILE A 49 12.25 -32.63 18.97
C ILE A 49 12.32 -31.97 17.60
N ILE A 50 12.79 -30.73 17.54
CA ILE A 50 13.02 -30.00 16.30
C ILE A 50 14.52 -29.76 16.16
N ALA A 51 15.08 -30.14 15.02
CA ALA A 51 16.46 -29.86 14.65
C ALA A 51 16.50 -29.16 13.29
N GLU A 52 17.42 -28.21 13.14
CA GLU A 52 17.75 -27.61 11.84
C GLU A 52 18.92 -28.39 11.23
N LYS A 53 18.77 -28.81 9.97
CA LYS A 53 19.79 -29.51 9.19
C LYS A 53 19.84 -28.88 7.80
N ASP A 54 20.99 -28.37 7.36
CA ASP A 54 21.20 -27.87 5.99
C ASP A 54 20.10 -26.89 5.49
N ALA A 55 19.71 -25.93 6.33
CA ALA A 55 18.65 -24.93 6.08
C ALA A 55 17.22 -25.49 5.90
N VAL A 56 16.99 -26.77 6.23
CA VAL A 56 15.67 -27.37 6.40
C VAL A 56 15.45 -27.81 7.84
N TYR A 57 14.18 -27.91 8.25
CA TYR A 57 13.84 -28.42 9.58
C TYR A 57 13.46 -29.90 9.52
N CYS A 58 13.94 -30.64 10.52
CA CYS A 58 13.60 -32.02 10.80
C CYS A 58 12.83 -32.07 12.14
N LEU A 59 11.68 -32.74 12.14
CA LEU A 59 10.90 -32.99 13.35
C LEU A 59 11.01 -34.46 13.71
N SER A 60 11.54 -34.80 14.88
CA SER A 60 11.57 -36.17 15.38
C SER A 60 10.46 -36.36 16.40
N VAL A 61 9.53 -37.28 16.14
CA VAL A 61 8.47 -37.65 17.08
C VAL A 61 8.75 -39.02 17.65
N THR A 62 8.74 -39.15 18.98
CA THR A 62 8.82 -40.43 19.68
C THR A 62 7.45 -40.77 20.26
N GLY A 63 6.86 -41.90 19.89
CA GLY A 63 5.51 -42.29 20.31
C GLY A 63 5.09 -43.69 19.87
N VAL A 64 3.84 -44.04 20.18
CA VAL A 64 3.17 -45.21 19.59
C VAL A 64 2.52 -44.81 18.27
N GLN A 65 2.16 -45.79 17.43
CA GLN A 65 1.60 -45.54 16.09
C GLN A 65 0.47 -44.49 16.07
N ALA A 66 -0.45 -44.54 17.03
CA ALA A 66 -1.55 -43.56 17.13
C ALA A 66 -1.07 -42.11 17.31
N HIS A 67 0.04 -41.88 18.03
CA HIS A 67 0.67 -40.55 18.13
C HIS A 67 1.21 -40.08 16.79
N HIS A 68 1.86 -40.96 16.03
CA HIS A 68 2.39 -40.63 14.71
C HIS A 68 1.28 -40.30 13.72
N ASP A 69 0.20 -41.08 13.71
CA ASP A 69 -0.91 -40.87 12.78
C ASP A 69 -1.63 -39.54 13.09
N GLU A 70 -1.86 -39.23 14.37
CA GLU A 70 -2.42 -37.94 14.76
C GLU A 70 -1.47 -36.78 14.48
N PHE A 71 -0.18 -36.93 14.76
CA PHE A 71 0.82 -35.91 14.47
C PHE A 71 0.86 -35.59 12.97
N LYS A 72 0.80 -36.60 12.08
CA LYS A 72 0.70 -36.39 10.63
C LYS A 72 -0.52 -35.56 10.24
N LEU A 73 -1.66 -35.79 10.88
CA LEU A 73 -2.88 -35.01 10.63
C LEU A 73 -2.75 -33.57 11.13
N VAL A 74 -2.16 -33.35 12.31
CA VAL A 74 -1.85 -32.00 12.83
C VAL A 74 -0.88 -31.28 11.89
N LEU A 75 0.23 -31.92 11.53
CA LEU A 75 1.25 -31.36 10.66
C LEU A 75 0.66 -30.96 9.30
N LYS A 76 -0.15 -31.83 8.68
CA LYS A 76 -0.83 -31.54 7.41
C LYS A 76 -1.77 -30.33 7.52
N ARG A 77 -2.51 -30.19 8.62
CA ARG A 77 -3.39 -29.03 8.87
C ARG A 77 -2.58 -27.73 9.00
N ILE A 78 -1.46 -27.77 9.73
CA ILE A 78 -0.55 -26.63 9.89
C ILE A 78 0.11 -26.25 8.56
N GLN A 79 0.59 -27.21 7.78
CA GLN A 79 1.12 -26.96 6.43
C GLN A 79 0.05 -26.34 5.53
N THR A 80 -1.18 -26.84 5.59
CA THR A 80 -2.32 -26.26 4.86
C THR A 80 -2.58 -24.81 5.28
N LEU A 81 -2.54 -24.51 6.58
CA LEU A 81 -2.67 -23.15 7.08
C LEU A 81 -1.56 -22.23 6.56
N SER A 82 -0.31 -22.68 6.55
CA SER A 82 0.82 -21.94 5.98
C SER A 82 0.60 -21.62 4.49
N ASN A 83 0.24 -22.63 3.69
CA ASN A 83 -0.02 -22.48 2.26
C ASN A 83 -1.15 -21.49 1.96
N VAL A 84 -2.23 -21.58 2.75
CA VAL A 84 -3.36 -20.65 2.64
C VAL A 84 -2.95 -19.23 3.02
N THR A 85 -2.14 -19.08 4.07
CA THR A 85 -1.62 -17.77 4.50
C THR A 85 -0.80 -17.14 3.38
N GLN A 86 0.07 -17.91 2.73
CA GLN A 86 0.84 -17.42 1.58
C GLN A 86 -0.06 -17.06 0.39
N SER A 87 -1.08 -17.87 0.12
CA SER A 87 -2.06 -17.59 -0.93
C SER A 87 -2.82 -16.28 -0.66
N ALA A 88 -3.15 -15.99 0.60
CA ALA A 88 -3.78 -14.73 0.98
C ALA A 88 -2.88 -13.51 0.73
N LYS A 89 -1.58 -13.62 1.05
CA LYS A 89 -0.57 -12.57 0.74
C LYS A 89 -0.50 -12.28 -0.75
N VAL A 90 -0.38 -13.33 -1.57
CA VAL A 90 -0.35 -13.22 -3.04
C VAL A 90 -1.66 -12.62 -3.57
N PHE A 91 -2.80 -13.03 -3.03
CA PHE A 91 -4.10 -12.47 -3.41
C PHE A 91 -4.17 -10.97 -3.14
N TYR A 92 -3.75 -10.52 -1.95
CA TYR A 92 -3.75 -9.10 -1.60
C TYR A 92 -2.85 -8.28 -2.53
N GLN A 93 -1.63 -8.76 -2.80
CA GLN A 93 -0.71 -8.12 -3.74
C GLN A 93 -1.34 -8.00 -5.15
N ASN A 94 -2.01 -9.05 -5.62
CA ASN A 94 -2.72 -9.02 -6.91
C ASN A 94 -3.85 -8.00 -6.95
N VAL A 95 -4.58 -7.81 -5.84
CA VAL A 95 -5.61 -6.77 -5.72
C VAL A 95 -4.98 -5.38 -5.89
N LEU A 96 -3.89 -5.08 -5.17
CA LEU A 96 -3.19 -3.80 -5.31
C LEU A 96 -2.67 -3.58 -6.74
N ASN A 97 -2.01 -4.59 -7.32
CA ASN A 97 -1.47 -4.52 -8.68
C ASN A 97 -2.54 -4.25 -9.73
N ARG A 98 -3.75 -4.82 -9.57
CA ARG A 98 -4.89 -4.53 -10.47
C ARG A 98 -5.33 -3.07 -10.38
N ILE A 99 -5.38 -2.51 -9.17
CA ILE A 99 -5.73 -1.12 -8.96
C ILE A 99 -4.69 -0.20 -9.62
N VAL A 100 -3.39 -0.45 -9.40
CA VAL A 100 -2.31 0.31 -10.06
C VAL A 100 -2.41 0.22 -11.57
N THR A 101 -2.59 -0.98 -12.11
CA THR A 101 -2.68 -1.19 -13.56
C THR A 101 -3.82 -0.37 -14.14
N SER A 102 -4.99 -0.37 -13.49
CA SER A 102 -6.14 0.43 -13.89
C SER A 102 -5.82 1.94 -13.90
N ILE A 103 -5.20 2.44 -12.84
CA ILE A 103 -4.86 3.86 -12.71
C ILE A 103 -3.77 4.28 -13.71
N THR A 104 -2.73 3.47 -13.87
CA THR A 104 -1.67 3.70 -14.87
C THR A 104 -2.25 3.71 -16.28
N GLN A 105 -3.18 2.81 -16.61
CA GLN A 105 -3.88 2.85 -17.90
C GLN A 105 -4.65 4.14 -18.11
N ILE A 106 -5.34 4.64 -17.08
CA ILE A 106 -6.03 5.94 -17.13
C ILE A 106 -5.03 7.07 -17.40
N MET A 107 -3.94 7.12 -16.62
CA MET A 107 -3.00 8.24 -16.66
C MET A 107 -2.15 8.30 -17.92
N VAL A 108 -1.73 7.14 -18.44
CA VAL A 108 -0.80 7.06 -19.58
C VAL A 108 -1.53 7.07 -20.92
N LYS A 109 -2.67 6.39 -21.03
CA LYS A 109 -3.32 6.16 -22.33
C LYS A 109 -4.50 7.09 -22.62
N LYS A 110 -5.12 7.69 -21.58
CA LYS A 110 -6.41 8.38 -21.73
C LYS A 110 -6.37 9.88 -21.42
N VAL A 111 -5.23 10.41 -21.00
CA VAL A 111 -5.02 11.85 -20.73
C VAL A 111 -4.06 12.41 -21.78
N PRO A 112 -4.36 13.57 -22.40
CA PRO A 112 -3.50 14.20 -23.39
C PRO A 112 -2.06 14.40 -22.89
N PHE A 113 -1.10 14.12 -23.76
CA PHE A 113 0.31 14.16 -23.45
C PHE A 113 0.80 15.60 -23.26
N SER A 114 1.38 15.90 -22.09
CA SER A 114 2.14 17.13 -21.85
C SER A 114 3.33 16.84 -20.95
N HIS A 115 4.41 17.61 -21.07
CA HIS A 115 5.60 17.44 -20.22
C HIS A 115 5.28 17.60 -18.72
N ASP A 116 4.39 18.53 -18.39
CA ASP A 116 3.95 18.76 -17.01
C ASP A 116 3.14 17.57 -16.47
N TRP A 117 2.29 17.00 -17.32
CA TRP A 117 1.58 15.76 -17.02
C TRP A 117 2.54 14.60 -16.76
N GLN A 118 3.52 14.38 -17.64
CA GLN A 118 4.51 13.32 -17.46
C GLN A 118 5.28 13.45 -16.14
N SER A 119 5.69 14.68 -15.80
CA SER A 119 6.40 14.96 -14.56
C SER A 119 5.52 14.63 -13.34
N TYR A 120 4.25 15.05 -13.36
CA TYR A 120 3.29 14.71 -12.31
C TYR A 120 3.07 13.19 -12.21
N THR A 121 2.82 12.51 -13.33
CA THR A 121 2.56 11.07 -13.34
C THR A 121 3.74 10.27 -12.83
N ARG A 122 4.97 10.68 -13.13
CA ARG A 122 6.17 10.02 -12.62
C ARG A 122 6.27 10.11 -11.09
N ILE A 123 6.05 11.30 -10.54
CA ILE A 123 6.03 11.52 -9.07
C ILE A 123 4.94 10.66 -8.44
N PHE A 124 3.74 10.70 -9.01
CA PHE A 124 2.60 9.94 -8.49
C PHE A 124 2.83 8.42 -8.56
N GLN A 125 3.37 7.90 -9.66
CA GLN A 125 3.69 6.47 -9.80
C GLN A 125 4.69 6.02 -8.73
N GLN A 126 5.76 6.78 -8.51
CA GLN A 126 6.74 6.47 -7.48
C GLN A 126 6.12 6.46 -6.07
N LEU A 127 5.26 7.43 -5.77
CA LEU A 127 4.54 7.50 -4.49
C LEU A 127 3.59 6.29 -4.29
N VAL A 128 2.89 5.88 -5.35
CA VAL A 128 2.01 4.70 -5.34
C VAL A 128 2.78 3.41 -5.15
N GLU A 129 3.90 3.23 -5.86
CA GLU A 129 4.77 2.06 -5.74
C GLU A 129 5.29 1.89 -4.31
N ASN A 130 5.82 2.97 -3.72
CA ASN A 130 6.30 2.96 -2.34
C ASN A 130 5.19 2.58 -1.36
N LYS A 131 4.02 3.22 -1.48
CA LYS A 131 2.88 2.95 -0.59
C LYS A 131 2.38 1.51 -0.71
N ILE A 132 2.48 0.89 -1.89
CA ILE A 132 2.11 -0.52 -2.08
C ILE A 132 3.06 -1.45 -1.36
N GLN A 133 4.36 -1.17 -1.39
CA GLN A 133 5.32 -1.97 -0.61
C GLN A 133 5.01 -1.90 0.88
N ASP A 134 4.70 -0.70 1.40
CA ASP A 134 4.29 -0.53 2.79
C ASP A 134 3.02 -1.32 3.12
N LEU A 135 2.00 -1.23 2.27
CA LEU A 135 0.73 -1.94 2.46
C LEU A 135 0.90 -3.46 2.39
N ILE A 136 1.73 -3.97 1.49
CA ILE A 136 2.05 -5.40 1.40
C ILE A 136 2.70 -5.86 2.70
N LYS A 137 3.70 -5.11 3.19
CA LYS A 137 4.39 -5.44 4.43
C LYS A 137 3.44 -5.46 5.64
N VAL A 138 2.62 -4.42 5.79
CA VAL A 138 1.64 -4.34 6.89
C VAL A 138 0.61 -5.47 6.81
N PHE A 139 0.15 -5.83 5.61
CA PHE A 139 -0.76 -6.96 5.44
C PHE A 139 -0.09 -8.30 5.73
N ASP A 140 1.16 -8.49 5.31
CA ASP A 140 1.94 -9.68 5.59
C ASP A 140 2.11 -9.91 7.10
N GLU A 141 2.52 -8.87 7.83
CA GLU A 141 2.62 -8.89 9.29
C GLU A 141 1.26 -9.22 9.94
N TYR A 142 0.18 -8.57 9.48
CA TYR A 142 -1.18 -8.83 9.95
C TYR A 142 -1.58 -10.29 9.73
N ILE A 143 -1.58 -10.77 8.49
CA ILE A 143 -2.12 -12.09 8.16
C ILE A 143 -1.26 -13.21 8.76
N THR A 144 0.05 -13.00 8.86
CA THR A 144 0.96 -13.95 9.51
C THR A 144 0.66 -14.02 11.01
N ARG A 145 0.46 -12.89 11.70
CA ARG A 145 0.09 -12.89 13.12
C ARG A 145 -1.24 -13.60 13.38
N GLU A 146 -2.29 -13.24 12.63
CA GLU A 146 -3.61 -13.87 12.81
C GLU A 146 -3.56 -15.37 12.46
N SER A 147 -2.80 -15.76 11.43
CA SER A 147 -2.62 -17.18 11.10
C SER A 147 -1.91 -17.93 12.22
N LYS A 148 -0.94 -17.32 12.91
CA LYS A 148 -0.24 -17.95 14.04
C LYS A 148 -1.19 -18.27 15.19
N GLU A 149 -2.15 -17.40 15.46
CA GLU A 149 -3.21 -17.62 16.46
C GLU A 149 -4.15 -18.77 16.06
N LEU A 150 -4.39 -18.97 14.75
CA LEU A 150 -5.19 -20.08 14.23
C LEU A 150 -4.48 -21.45 14.32
N THR A 151 -3.17 -21.49 14.62
CA THR A 151 -2.44 -22.76 14.79
C THR A 151 -3.05 -23.63 15.87
N ASP A 152 -3.58 -23.02 16.93
CA ASP A 152 -4.19 -23.75 18.05
C ASP A 152 -5.39 -24.58 17.59
N HIS A 153 -6.20 -24.01 16.72
CA HIS A 153 -7.34 -24.69 16.12
C HIS A 153 -6.89 -25.80 15.15
N CYS A 154 -5.76 -25.63 14.46
CA CYS A 154 -5.19 -26.70 13.63
C CYS A 154 -4.72 -27.91 14.45
N ILE A 155 -4.37 -27.71 15.72
CA ILE A 155 -3.95 -28.79 16.62
C ILE A 155 -5.20 -29.50 17.15
N THR A 156 -6.13 -28.76 17.74
CA THR A 156 -7.23 -29.32 18.55
C THR A 156 -8.50 -29.64 17.77
N ASP A 157 -8.82 -28.90 16.69
CA ASP A 157 -10.07 -29.05 15.94
C ASP A 157 -9.88 -29.81 14.62
N VAL A 158 -10.48 -31.00 14.54
CA VAL A 158 -10.43 -31.89 13.38
C VAL A 158 -11.19 -31.33 12.17
N HIS A 159 -12.18 -30.47 12.41
CA HIS A 159 -13.02 -29.88 11.36
C HIS A 159 -12.57 -28.46 10.97
N PHE A 160 -11.43 -27.99 11.49
CA PHE A 160 -10.91 -26.66 11.20
C PHE A 160 -10.65 -26.47 9.70
N LYS A 161 -11.23 -25.40 9.12
CA LYS A 161 -11.08 -25.04 7.71
C LYS A 161 -10.25 -23.76 7.56
N SER A 162 -8.93 -23.92 7.43
CA SER A 162 -7.96 -22.81 7.32
C SER A 162 -8.34 -21.78 6.23
N TRP A 163 -8.80 -22.27 5.06
CA TRP A 163 -9.23 -21.40 3.96
C TRP A 163 -10.39 -20.48 4.31
N ALA A 164 -11.42 -21.02 4.99
CA ALA A 164 -12.61 -20.25 5.32
C ALA A 164 -12.26 -19.11 6.30
N GLN A 165 -11.46 -19.40 7.32
CA GLN A 165 -11.06 -18.42 8.34
C GLN A 165 -10.16 -17.34 7.77
N LEU A 166 -9.10 -17.71 7.04
CA LEU A 166 -8.19 -16.71 6.45
C LEU A 166 -8.86 -15.88 5.36
N ARG A 167 -9.84 -16.43 4.64
CA ARG A 167 -10.65 -15.64 3.70
C ARG A 167 -11.49 -14.58 4.43
N ILE A 168 -12.10 -14.92 5.55
CA ILE A 168 -12.86 -13.95 6.38
C ILE A 168 -11.94 -12.83 6.87
N LEU A 169 -10.76 -13.19 7.39
CA LEU A 169 -9.77 -12.21 7.87
C LEU A 169 -9.29 -11.29 6.73
N THR A 170 -8.96 -11.87 5.57
CA THR A 170 -8.53 -11.11 4.39
C THR A 170 -9.62 -10.15 3.91
N ASN A 171 -10.87 -10.61 3.79
CA ASN A 171 -11.98 -9.77 3.37
C ASN A 171 -12.25 -8.63 4.37
N ARG A 172 -12.19 -8.92 5.67
CA ARG A 172 -12.33 -7.91 6.73
C ARG A 172 -11.23 -6.86 6.64
N TYR A 173 -10.00 -7.28 6.40
CA TYR A 173 -8.88 -6.36 6.21
C TYR A 173 -9.08 -5.46 4.99
N LEU A 174 -9.46 -6.03 3.85
CA LEU A 174 -9.73 -5.28 2.62
C LEU A 174 -10.84 -4.26 2.77
N GLN A 175 -11.90 -4.58 3.52
CA GLN A 175 -13.00 -3.65 3.80
C GLN A 175 -12.58 -2.47 4.67
N LYS A 176 -11.73 -2.73 5.68
CA LYS A 176 -11.25 -1.69 6.61
C LYS A 176 -10.17 -0.80 6.00
N ASN A 177 -9.34 -1.35 5.12
CA ASN A 177 -8.16 -0.69 4.56
C ASN A 177 -8.33 -0.47 3.04
N ALA A 178 -9.38 0.25 2.66
CA ALA A 178 -9.65 0.54 1.26
C ALA A 178 -8.53 1.41 0.65
N PHE A 179 -7.85 0.91 -0.37
CA PHE A 179 -6.72 1.61 -1.01
C PHE A 179 -7.12 2.92 -1.74
N THR A 180 -8.40 3.11 -2.03
CA THR A 180 -8.90 4.29 -2.74
C THR A 180 -8.69 5.60 -1.99
N SER A 181 -8.80 5.61 -0.65
CA SER A 181 -8.54 6.81 0.16
C SER A 181 -7.05 7.18 0.15
N GLU A 182 -6.18 6.16 0.21
CA GLU A 182 -4.73 6.33 0.13
C GLU A 182 -4.32 6.90 -1.24
N LEU A 183 -4.88 6.38 -2.33
CA LEU A 183 -4.64 6.91 -3.67
C LEU A 183 -5.03 8.38 -3.82
N GLU A 184 -6.15 8.79 -3.22
CA GLU A 184 -6.58 10.19 -3.21
C GLU A 184 -5.57 11.08 -2.49
N ALA A 185 -5.11 10.66 -1.31
CA ALA A 185 -4.07 11.37 -0.58
C ALA A 185 -2.77 11.49 -1.41
N LEU A 186 -2.35 10.41 -2.06
CA LEU A 186 -1.14 10.41 -2.90
C LEU A 186 -1.26 11.35 -4.11
N LYS A 187 -2.46 11.55 -4.69
CA LYS A 187 -2.66 12.53 -5.77
C LYS A 187 -2.32 13.94 -5.31
N HIS A 188 -2.76 14.30 -4.11
CA HIS A 188 -2.48 15.61 -3.52
C HIS A 188 -1.00 15.78 -3.19
N ILE A 189 -0.37 14.77 -2.59
CA ILE A 189 1.06 14.77 -2.30
C ILE A 189 1.87 14.91 -3.59
N ALA A 190 1.53 14.17 -4.64
CA ALA A 190 2.18 14.27 -5.94
C ALA A 190 2.08 15.67 -6.54
N PHE A 191 0.96 16.36 -6.34
CA PHE A 191 0.78 17.72 -6.85
C PHE A 191 1.63 18.73 -6.08
N GLU A 192 1.72 18.57 -4.76
CA GLU A 192 2.58 19.41 -3.93
C GLU A 192 4.06 19.20 -4.26
N GLU A 193 4.50 17.96 -4.47
CA GLU A 193 5.86 17.63 -4.91
C GLU A 193 6.14 18.14 -6.33
N PHE A 194 5.17 18.06 -7.24
CA PHE A 194 5.28 18.67 -8.57
C PHE A 194 5.53 20.18 -8.49
N ILE A 195 4.73 20.90 -7.69
CA ILE A 195 4.92 22.33 -7.46
C ILE A 195 6.32 22.59 -6.89
N LYS A 196 6.74 21.82 -5.89
CA LYS A 196 8.05 21.98 -5.27
C LYS A 196 9.19 21.82 -6.29
N GLN A 197 9.10 20.81 -7.15
CA GLN A 197 10.10 20.52 -8.20
C GLN A 197 10.09 21.48 -9.39
N LYS A 198 8.97 22.17 -9.66
CA LYS A 198 8.85 23.05 -10.84
C LYS A 198 8.86 24.54 -10.50
N ILE A 199 8.41 24.90 -9.31
CA ILE A 199 8.16 26.29 -8.89
C ILE A 199 9.10 26.69 -7.75
N SER A 200 9.31 25.79 -6.77
CA SER A 200 10.09 26.10 -5.57
C SER A 200 11.58 25.75 -5.68
N SER A 201 11.98 24.85 -6.59
CA SER A 201 13.39 24.55 -6.84
C SER A 201 14.04 25.72 -7.59
N GLN A 202 14.98 26.39 -6.92
CA GLN A 202 15.68 27.63 -7.30
C GLN A 202 16.65 27.49 -8.50
N GLN A 203 16.28 26.80 -9.58
CA GLN A 203 17.14 26.62 -10.77
C GLN A 203 16.81 27.57 -11.93
N LEU A 204 16.20 28.73 -11.67
CA LEU A 204 15.73 29.58 -12.75
C LEU A 204 16.58 30.84 -12.90
N LYS A 205 17.15 30.98 -14.10
CA LYS A 205 17.71 32.22 -14.61
C LYS A 205 16.56 33.21 -14.80
N PHE A 206 16.33 34.07 -13.82
CA PHE A 206 15.42 35.18 -13.99
C PHE A 206 16.09 36.23 -14.89
N GLU A 207 15.39 36.69 -15.93
CA GLU A 207 15.83 37.89 -16.66
C GLU A 207 15.80 39.13 -15.76
N LYS A 208 14.83 39.17 -14.83
CA LYS A 208 14.67 40.22 -13.83
C LYS A 208 14.30 39.62 -12.47
N LYS A 209 14.99 40.05 -11.41
CA LYS A 209 14.72 39.58 -10.05
C LYS A 209 13.25 39.89 -9.66
N PRO A 210 12.49 38.89 -9.17
CA PRO A 210 11.10 39.10 -8.79
C PRO A 210 10.94 40.03 -7.61
N SER A 211 9.89 40.87 -7.63
CA SER A 211 9.51 41.72 -6.50
C SER A 211 8.92 40.89 -5.36
N LYS A 212 8.92 41.44 -4.12
CA LYS A 212 8.24 40.80 -2.98
C LYS A 212 6.74 40.61 -3.25
N LYS A 213 6.09 41.62 -3.84
CA LYS A 213 4.68 41.59 -4.19
C LYS A 213 4.36 40.49 -5.21
N SER A 214 5.19 40.33 -6.24
CA SER A 214 5.05 39.24 -7.22
C SER A 214 5.19 37.85 -6.59
N LEU A 215 6.11 37.68 -5.62
CA LEU A 215 6.28 36.44 -4.87
C LEU A 215 5.07 36.15 -3.96
N GLU A 216 4.55 37.15 -3.28
CA GLU A 216 3.33 37.05 -2.46
C GLU A 216 2.14 36.60 -3.32
N ILE A 217 1.91 37.25 -4.47
CA ILE A 217 0.86 36.91 -5.42
C ILE A 217 1.00 35.45 -5.92
N LEU A 218 2.22 35.03 -6.25
CA LEU A 218 2.48 33.63 -6.65
C LEU A 218 2.12 32.65 -5.53
N ASN A 219 2.57 32.93 -4.30
CA ASN A 219 2.32 32.07 -3.15
C ASN A 219 0.81 31.99 -2.82
N GLU A 220 0.10 33.12 -2.87
CA GLU A 220 -1.36 33.16 -2.70
C GLU A 220 -2.07 32.30 -3.74
N PHE A 221 -1.68 32.42 -5.01
CA PHE A 221 -2.25 31.62 -6.10
C PHE A 221 -1.98 30.13 -5.90
N ILE A 222 -0.75 29.73 -5.58
CA ILE A 222 -0.38 28.33 -5.33
C ILE A 222 -1.17 27.76 -4.15
N ASN A 223 -1.30 28.51 -3.06
CA ASN A 223 -2.07 28.08 -1.89
C ASN A 223 -3.56 27.93 -2.24
N LYS A 224 -4.12 28.85 -3.04
CA LYS A 224 -5.50 28.76 -3.54
C LYS A 224 -5.72 27.51 -4.37
N ILE A 225 -4.80 27.20 -5.29
CA ILE A 225 -4.86 26.00 -6.14
C ILE A 225 -4.79 24.73 -5.29
N LYS A 226 -3.86 24.66 -4.34
CA LYS A 226 -3.72 23.50 -3.43
C LYS A 226 -5.00 23.25 -2.64
N LYS A 227 -5.62 24.32 -2.13
CA LYS A 227 -6.90 24.26 -1.42
C LYS A 227 -8.04 23.80 -2.33
N GLU A 228 -8.12 24.35 -3.55
CA GLU A 228 -9.11 23.96 -4.56
C GLU A 228 -8.98 22.46 -4.90
N PHE A 229 -7.76 21.98 -5.12
CA PHE A 229 -7.50 20.59 -5.48
C PHE A 229 -7.95 19.60 -4.39
N LYS A 230 -7.80 19.97 -3.11
CA LYS A 230 -8.23 19.14 -1.96
C LYS A 230 -9.73 19.19 -1.70
N GLN A 231 -10.38 20.33 -1.94
CA GLN A 231 -11.74 20.58 -1.46
C GLN A 231 -12.82 20.44 -2.55
N ASN A 232 -12.46 20.60 -3.82
CA ASN A 232 -13.43 20.60 -4.90
C ASN A 232 -13.68 19.17 -5.42
N LYS A 233 -14.95 18.75 -5.37
CA LYS A 233 -15.43 17.42 -5.75
C LYS A 233 -15.03 17.00 -7.17
N GLN A 234 -14.82 17.93 -8.09
CA GLN A 234 -14.40 17.61 -9.46
C GLN A 234 -13.02 16.96 -9.54
N TYR A 235 -12.20 17.13 -8.48
CA TYR A 235 -10.88 16.53 -8.37
C TYR A 235 -10.86 15.33 -7.43
N THR A 236 -11.93 15.08 -6.67
CA THR A 236 -11.99 14.00 -5.68
C THR A 236 -12.38 12.68 -6.34
N GLY A 237 -11.57 11.64 -6.13
CA GLY A 237 -11.79 10.32 -6.71
C GLY A 237 -10.72 9.92 -7.73
N CYS A 238 -10.72 8.65 -8.10
CA CYS A 238 -9.67 8.05 -8.94
C CYS A 238 -10.19 7.61 -10.31
N ASP A 239 -11.26 8.24 -10.83
CA ASP A 239 -11.76 7.95 -12.16
C ASP A 239 -11.08 8.80 -13.25
N LEU A 240 -11.33 8.42 -14.52
CA LEU A 240 -10.78 9.10 -15.68
C LEU A 240 -11.11 10.59 -15.74
N GLN A 241 -12.33 10.99 -15.38
CA GLN A 241 -12.75 12.38 -15.44
C GLN A 241 -11.99 13.22 -14.42
N GLN A 242 -11.80 12.73 -13.19
CA GLN A 242 -11.00 13.45 -12.20
C GLN A 242 -9.55 13.59 -12.65
N PHE A 243 -8.92 12.53 -13.17
CA PHE A 243 -7.55 12.61 -13.70
C PHE A 243 -7.43 13.62 -14.86
N LYS A 244 -8.44 13.71 -15.74
CA LYS A 244 -8.48 14.75 -16.79
C LYS A 244 -8.55 16.17 -16.23
N GLN A 245 -9.21 16.40 -15.09
CA GLN A 245 -9.24 17.73 -14.48
C GLN A 245 -7.88 18.11 -13.85
N ILE A 246 -7.10 17.13 -13.36
CA ILE A 246 -5.74 17.38 -12.84
C ILE A 246 -4.85 17.99 -13.93
N LEU A 247 -4.94 17.50 -15.18
CA LEU A 247 -4.20 18.06 -16.30
C LEU A 247 -4.46 19.56 -16.46
N LYS A 248 -5.73 19.98 -16.40
CA LYS A 248 -6.10 21.40 -16.50
C LYS A 248 -5.54 22.21 -15.33
N LEU A 249 -5.55 21.63 -14.13
CA LEU A 249 -4.98 22.24 -12.93
C LEU A 249 -3.47 22.48 -13.10
N LEU A 250 -2.74 21.47 -13.59
CA LEU A 250 -1.30 21.57 -13.87
C LEU A 250 -1.01 22.64 -14.93
N GLN A 251 -1.75 22.66 -16.04
CA GLN A 251 -1.62 23.67 -17.08
C GLN A 251 -1.86 25.08 -16.55
N ARG A 252 -2.91 25.27 -15.75
CA ARG A 252 -3.23 26.55 -15.11
C ARG A 252 -2.12 27.00 -14.16
N THR A 253 -1.58 26.08 -13.37
CA THR A 253 -0.46 26.34 -12.45
C THR A 253 0.80 26.76 -13.20
N MET A 254 1.15 26.03 -14.26
CA MET A 254 2.36 26.31 -15.03
C MET A 254 2.24 27.57 -15.89
N LEU A 255 1.06 27.85 -16.44
CA LEU A 255 0.81 29.10 -17.17
C LEU A 255 0.99 30.30 -16.25
N TYR A 256 0.37 30.27 -15.07
CA TYR A 256 0.51 31.34 -14.09
C TYR A 256 1.96 31.53 -13.64
N TYR A 257 2.67 30.43 -13.41
CA TYR A 257 4.08 30.47 -13.07
C TYR A 257 4.96 31.04 -14.20
N ARG A 258 4.68 30.74 -15.47
CA ARG A 258 5.40 31.33 -16.60
C ARG A 258 5.19 32.84 -16.68
N CYS A 259 3.97 33.33 -16.44
CA CYS A 259 3.70 34.77 -16.36
C CYS A 259 4.51 35.43 -15.24
N PHE A 260 4.67 34.75 -14.10
CA PHE A 260 5.56 35.19 -13.03
C PHE A 260 7.03 35.22 -13.48
N LEU A 261 7.54 34.18 -14.16
CA LEU A 261 8.95 34.16 -14.60
C LEU A 261 9.30 35.29 -15.57
N LEU A 262 8.39 35.61 -16.48
CA LEU A 262 8.51 36.72 -17.42
C LEU A 262 8.36 38.10 -16.76
N GLN A 263 7.99 38.14 -15.47
CA GLN A 263 7.73 39.37 -14.73
C GLN A 263 6.79 40.32 -15.50
N LEU A 264 5.73 39.75 -16.11
CA LEU A 264 4.82 40.51 -16.96
C LEU A 264 4.24 41.70 -16.18
N PRO A 265 4.26 42.94 -16.71
CA PRO A 265 3.78 44.13 -16.03
C PRO A 265 2.36 44.00 -15.46
N LEU A 266 1.48 43.27 -16.16
CA LEU A 266 0.10 43.04 -15.71
C LEU A 266 -0.03 41.99 -14.61
N TYR A 267 1.00 41.19 -14.33
CA TYR A 267 0.93 40.11 -13.33
C TYR A 267 0.60 40.65 -11.93
N GLU A 268 1.22 41.76 -11.53
CA GLU A 268 0.99 42.39 -10.22
C GLU A 268 -0.33 43.17 -10.13
N SER A 269 -0.91 43.51 -11.29
CA SER A 269 -2.15 44.28 -11.42
C SER A 269 -3.35 43.41 -11.81
N ALA A 270 -3.15 42.11 -12.05
CA ALA A 270 -4.17 41.21 -12.58
C ALA A 270 -5.42 41.14 -11.70
N LYS A 271 -5.25 41.13 -10.38
CA LYS A 271 -6.37 41.12 -9.43
C LYS A 271 -7.18 42.41 -9.50
N GLU A 272 -6.52 43.56 -9.50
CA GLU A 272 -7.18 44.87 -9.60
C GLU A 272 -7.91 45.03 -10.95
N LEU A 273 -7.33 44.48 -12.02
CA LEU A 273 -7.95 44.44 -13.34
C LEU A 273 -9.20 43.56 -13.37
N LEU A 274 -9.13 42.35 -12.80
CA LEU A 274 -10.28 41.45 -12.69
C LEU A 274 -11.40 42.08 -11.85
N ASP A 275 -11.06 42.70 -10.72
CA ASP A 275 -12.04 43.41 -9.87
C ASP A 275 -12.69 44.58 -10.62
N LYS A 276 -11.94 45.28 -11.48
CA LYS A 276 -12.49 46.34 -12.35
C LYS A 276 -13.39 45.77 -13.45
N ILE A 277 -13.08 44.60 -14.01
CA ILE A 277 -13.90 43.94 -15.03
C ILE A 277 -15.19 43.40 -14.42
N GLU A 278 -15.15 42.79 -13.23
CA GLU A 278 -16.36 42.30 -12.56
C GLU A 278 -17.31 43.44 -12.17
N LYS A 279 -16.78 44.63 -11.86
CA LYS A 279 -17.56 45.80 -11.43
C LYS A 279 -18.03 46.69 -12.56
N ASN A 280 -17.51 46.53 -13.79
CA ASN A 280 -17.80 47.43 -14.91
C ASN A 280 -18.11 46.65 -16.20
N ASN A 281 -19.14 47.07 -16.94
CA ASN A 281 -19.48 46.47 -18.24
C ASN A 281 -18.43 46.72 -19.33
N VAL A 282 -17.57 47.75 -19.19
CA VAL A 282 -16.49 48.09 -20.12
C VAL A 282 -15.28 48.58 -19.33
N VAL A 283 -14.11 48.00 -19.58
CA VAL A 283 -12.83 48.42 -18.97
C VAL A 283 -11.79 48.66 -20.06
N THR A 284 -11.26 49.87 -20.14
CA THR A 284 -10.16 50.21 -21.04
C THR A 284 -8.83 49.94 -20.34
N VAL A 285 -8.07 48.96 -20.86
CA VAL A 285 -6.74 48.61 -20.34
C VAL A 285 -5.68 49.21 -21.27
N ALA A 286 -5.03 50.30 -20.85
CA ALA A 286 -3.91 50.89 -21.56
C ALA A 286 -2.59 50.34 -21.01
N THR A 287 -1.84 49.60 -21.83
CA THR A 287 -0.57 49.00 -21.45
C THR A 287 0.43 49.05 -22.60
N SER A 288 1.72 48.97 -22.29
CA SER A 288 2.78 48.86 -23.28
C SER A 288 2.75 47.52 -24.03
N THR A 289 3.28 47.50 -25.26
CA THR A 289 3.50 46.27 -26.03
C THR A 289 4.43 45.33 -25.24
N GLY A 290 4.06 44.05 -25.12
CA GLY A 290 4.79 43.08 -24.28
C GLY A 290 4.37 43.05 -22.80
N SER A 291 3.34 43.80 -22.41
CA SER A 291 2.80 43.81 -21.03
C SER A 291 2.09 42.52 -20.58
N GLY A 292 1.84 41.59 -21.52
CA GLY A 292 1.03 40.38 -21.28
C GLY A 292 -0.49 40.62 -21.38
N LYS A 293 -0.92 41.63 -22.15
CA LYS A 293 -2.35 41.97 -22.33
C LYS A 293 -3.11 40.99 -23.25
N LEU A 294 -2.42 40.43 -24.25
CA LEU A 294 -2.93 39.42 -25.20
C LEU A 294 -2.56 38.02 -24.71
#